data_AF-A0A7V0QGN0-F1
#
_entry.id   AF-A0A7V0QGN0-F1
#
_cell.length_a   1.000
_cell.length_b   1.000
_cell.length_c   1.000
_cell.angle_alpha   90.00
_cell.angle_beta   90.00
_cell.angle_gamma   90.00
#
_symmetry.space_group_name_H-M   'P 1'
#
loop_
_entity.id
_entity.type
_entity.pdbx_description
1 polymer ?
#
loop_
_entity_poly.entity_id
_entity_poly.type
_entity_poly.pdbx_seq_one_letter_code
_entity_poly.pdbx_strand_id
1 'polypeptide(L)'
;MRRFLVLIFFIIFLSGCATSTSKKANLTTKDKNLLSSWMKAADLSYRVGDYRLSLEYYQRIIERYPDSESAQVARKEIKKIQKILRRAGETDF
;
A
#
# COMPACT_ATOMS: atom_id res chain seq x y z
N MET A 1 1.76 -26.67 37.71
CA MET A 1 2.31 -26.77 36.33
C MET A 1 1.25 -26.47 35.26
N ARG A 2 0.48 -25.38 35.39
CA ARG A 2 -0.60 -24.99 34.45
C ARG A 2 -0.38 -23.61 33.81
N ARG A 3 0.61 -22.85 34.31
CA ARG A 3 1.00 -21.52 33.79
C ARG A 3 1.97 -21.60 32.60
N PHE A 4 2.77 -22.68 32.52
CA PHE A 4 3.67 -22.93 31.38
C PHE A 4 2.91 -23.27 30.08
N LEU A 5 1.74 -23.92 30.19
CA LEU A 5 0.88 -24.26 29.05
C LEU A 5 0.26 -23.03 28.36
N VAL A 6 0.02 -21.94 29.09
CA VAL A 6 -0.54 -20.70 28.54
C VAL A 6 0.52 -19.90 27.77
N LEU A 7 1.78 -19.94 28.21
CA LEU A 7 2.89 -19.23 27.55
C LEU A 7 3.27 -19.88 26.21
N ILE A 8 3.17 -21.21 26.11
CA ILE A 8 3.44 -21.93 24.85
C ILE A 8 2.36 -21.66 23.80
N PHE A 9 1.09 -21.49 24.22
CA PHE A 9 -0.01 -21.15 23.31
C PHE A 9 0.12 -19.74 22.71
N PHE A 10 0.72 -18.79 23.45
CA PHE A 10 0.97 -17.42 22.98
C PHE A 10 2.14 -17.33 21.99
N ILE A 11 3.14 -18.20 22.11
CA ILE A 11 4.30 -18.25 21.20
C ILE A 11 3.91 -18.83 19.83
N ILE A 12 2.94 -19.74 19.78
CA ILE A 12 2.45 -20.35 18.53
C ILE A 12 1.66 -19.34 17.68
N PHE A 13 1.07 -18.31 18.29
CA PHE A 13 0.26 -17.30 17.59
C PHE A 13 1.08 -16.17 16.94
N LEU A 14 2.36 -15.99 17.29
CA LEU A 14 3.22 -14.92 16.74
C LEU A 14 4.00 -15.31 15.47
N SER A 15 3.91 -16.56 15.01
CA SER A 15 4.58 -17.00 13.77
C SER A 15 3.69 -16.89 12.52
N GLY A 16 2.51 -16.29 12.63
CA GLY A 16 1.68 -15.91 11.49
C GLY A 16 2.25 -14.70 10.77
N CYS A 17 3.46 -14.81 10.20
CA CYS A 17 3.95 -13.78 9.27
C CYS A 17 3.02 -13.83 8.06
N ALA A 18 2.23 -12.76 7.88
CA ALA A 18 1.33 -12.61 6.74
C ALA A 18 2.08 -12.95 5.45
N THR A 19 1.70 -14.04 4.80
CA THR A 19 2.20 -14.36 3.46
C THR A 19 1.54 -13.38 2.50
N SER A 20 2.14 -12.20 2.36
CA SER A 20 1.80 -11.27 1.30
C SER A 20 2.15 -11.97 -0.02
N THR A 21 1.14 -12.49 -0.71
CA THR A 21 1.28 -13.04 -2.06
C THR A 21 1.58 -11.88 -3.02
N SER A 22 2.83 -11.40 -3.00
CA SER A 22 3.37 -10.48 -3.99
C SER A 22 3.25 -11.15 -5.35
N LYS A 23 2.49 -10.53 -6.27
CA LYS A 23 2.39 -10.96 -7.66
C LYS A 23 3.77 -10.73 -8.30
N LYS A 24 4.64 -11.74 -8.25
CA LYS A 24 6.01 -11.68 -8.83
C LYS A 24 5.94 -11.23 -10.29
N ALA A 25 6.91 -10.39 -10.66
CA ALA A 25 6.97 -9.43 -11.78
C ALA A 25 6.89 -9.98 -13.23
N ASN A 26 6.07 -11.00 -13.50
CA ASN A 26 5.59 -11.29 -14.86
C ASN A 26 4.25 -10.57 -15.06
N LEU A 27 4.30 -9.26 -15.32
CA LEU A 27 3.10 -8.45 -15.56
C LEU A 27 2.49 -8.79 -16.92
N THR A 28 1.27 -9.31 -16.89
CA THR A 28 0.47 -9.51 -18.11
C THR A 28 0.08 -8.16 -18.72
N THR A 29 -0.28 -8.13 -20.00
CA THR A 29 -0.76 -6.90 -20.68
C THR A 29 -1.95 -6.27 -19.93
N LYS A 30 -2.83 -7.09 -19.36
CA LYS A 30 -3.95 -6.62 -18.54
C LYS A 30 -3.49 -5.93 -17.26
N ASP A 31 -2.46 -6.46 -16.61
CA ASP A 31 -1.89 -5.85 -15.40
C ASP A 31 -1.23 -4.50 -15.70
N LYS A 32 -0.54 -4.38 -16.84
CA LYS A 32 0.05 -3.10 -17.28
C LYS A 32 -1.01 -2.04 -17.54
N ASN A 33 -2.12 -2.42 -18.19
CA ASN A 33 -3.24 -1.51 -18.45
C ASN A 33 -3.95 -1.09 -17.16
N LEU A 34 -4.07 -1.99 -16.19
CA LEU A 34 -4.65 -1.67 -14.89
C LEU A 34 -3.75 -0.73 -14.09
N LEU A 35 -2.44 -0.97 -14.08
CA LEU A 35 -1.45 -0.10 -13.46
C LEU A 35 -1.47 1.31 -14.06
N SER A 36 -1.46 1.43 -15.38
CA SER A 36 -1.49 2.73 -16.04
C SER A 36 -2.78 3.49 -15.77
N SER A 37 -3.92 2.78 -15.71
CA SER A 37 -5.21 3.35 -15.32
C SER A 37 -5.20 3.89 -13.89
N TRP A 38 -4.73 3.11 -12.90
CA TRP A 38 -4.65 3.56 -11.52
C TRP A 38 -3.64 4.68 -11.31
N MET A 39 -2.48 4.62 -11.98
CA MET A 39 -1.50 5.72 -11.94
C MET A 39 -2.13 7.02 -12.45
N LYS A 40 -2.83 6.96 -13.59
CA LYS A 40 -3.49 8.13 -14.16
C LYS A 40 -4.61 8.66 -13.25
N ALA A 41 -5.40 7.78 -12.65
CA ALA A 41 -6.43 8.18 -11.69
C ALA A 41 -5.80 8.87 -10.47
N ALA A 42 -4.74 8.30 -9.90
CA ALA A 42 -4.01 8.88 -8.77
C ALA A 42 -3.45 10.28 -9.09
N ASP A 43 -2.85 10.44 -10.28
CA ASP A 43 -2.30 11.72 -10.76
C ASP A 43 -3.39 12.77 -10.97
N LEU A 44 -4.54 12.38 -11.54
CA LEU A 44 -5.66 13.28 -11.74
C LEU A 44 -6.23 13.73 -10.39
N SER A 45 -6.46 12.80 -9.47
CA SER A 45 -6.90 13.11 -8.10
C SER A 45 -5.92 14.05 -7.39
N TYR A 46 -4.61 13.82 -7.52
CA TYR A 46 -3.59 14.72 -6.98
C TYR A 46 -3.69 16.14 -7.55
N ARG A 47 -3.88 16.26 -8.87
CA ARG A 47 -3.95 17.57 -9.56
C ARG A 47 -5.18 18.37 -9.21
N VAL A 48 -6.31 17.71 -8.96
CA VAL A 48 -7.55 18.38 -8.53
C VAL A 48 -7.57 18.67 -7.02
N GLY A 49 -6.53 18.27 -6.28
CA GLY A 49 -6.42 18.49 -4.84
C GLY A 49 -7.08 17.42 -3.97
N ASP A 50 -7.65 16.37 -4.58
CA ASP A 50 -8.19 15.23 -3.84
C ASP A 50 -7.05 14.26 -3.45
N TYR A 51 -6.28 14.71 -2.47
CA TYR A 51 -5.13 14.00 -1.95
C TYR A 51 -5.50 12.66 -1.32
N ARG A 52 -6.68 12.55 -0.71
CA ARG A 52 -7.15 11.32 -0.08
C ARG A 52 -7.47 10.24 -1.12
N LEU A 53 -8.19 10.60 -2.18
CA LEU A 53 -8.45 9.68 -3.28
C LEU A 53 -7.15 9.30 -4.03
N SER A 54 -6.23 10.27 -4.18
CA SER A 54 -4.91 10.00 -4.75
C SER A 54 -4.13 8.96 -3.93
N LEU A 55 -4.11 9.08 -2.60
CA LEU A 55 -3.51 8.09 -1.70
C LEU A 55 -4.13 6.71 -1.89
N GLU A 56 -5.46 6.61 -1.99
CA GLU A 56 -6.16 5.35 -2.15
C GLU A 56 -5.73 4.61 -3.43
N TYR A 57 -5.65 5.31 -4.57
CA TYR A 57 -5.17 4.69 -5.81
C TYR A 57 -3.71 4.26 -5.73
N TYR A 58 -2.84 5.07 -5.13
CA TYR A 58 -1.44 4.69 -4.93
C TYR A 58 -1.28 3.49 -3.99
N GLN A 59 -2.09 3.40 -2.94
CA GLN A 59 -2.11 2.26 -2.03
C GLN A 59 -2.50 0.98 -2.77
N ARG A 60 -3.55 1.02 -3.62
CA ARG A 60 -3.95 -0.13 -4.44
C ARG A 60 -2.83 -0.63 -5.36
N ILE A 61 -2.05 0.29 -5.94
CA ILE A 61 -0.88 -0.06 -6.76
C ILE A 61 0.17 -0.81 -5.92
N ILE A 62 0.45 -0.32 -4.71
CA ILE A 62 1.43 -0.92 -3.80
C ILE A 62 0.96 -2.28 -3.29
N GLU A 63 -0.31 -2.41 -2.91
CA GLU A 63 -0.89 -3.66 -2.42
C GLU A 63 -0.89 -4.74 -3.50
N ARG A 64 -1.24 -4.35 -4.74
CA ARG A 64 -1.40 -5.32 -5.83
C ARG A 64 -0.10 -5.66 -6.55
N TYR A 65 0.82 -4.69 -6.63
CA TYR A 65 2.07 -4.79 -7.38
C TYR A 65 3.27 -4.28 -6.58
N PRO A 66 3.53 -4.81 -5.37
CA PRO A 66 4.46 -4.22 -4.40
C PRO A 66 5.89 -4.06 -4.92
N ASP A 67 6.32 -4.96 -5.80
CA ASP A 67 7.69 -5.02 -6.34
C ASP A 67 7.81 -4.34 -7.72
N SER A 68 6.74 -3.72 -8.23
CA SER A 68 6.77 -3.02 -9.52
C SER A 68 7.44 -1.64 -9.42
N GLU A 69 7.96 -1.16 -10.55
CA GLU A 69 8.43 0.23 -10.67
C GLU A 69 7.33 1.23 -10.30
N SER A 70 6.10 0.98 -10.73
CA SER A 70 4.93 1.80 -10.38
C SER A 70 4.68 1.85 -8.87
N ALA A 71 4.89 0.76 -8.13
CA ALA A 71 4.79 0.78 -6.68
C ALA A 71 5.91 1.61 -6.03
N GLN A 72 7.13 1.60 -6.58
CA GLN A 72 8.20 2.48 -6.09
C GLN A 72 7.84 3.95 -6.31
N VAL A 73 7.26 4.29 -7.46
CA VAL A 73 6.75 5.65 -7.75
C VAL A 73 5.61 6.00 -6.79
N ALA A 74 4.61 5.14 -6.65
CA ALA A 74 3.48 5.32 -5.74
C ALA A 74 3.93 5.60 -4.29
N ARG A 75 4.92 4.87 -3.77
CA ARG A 75 5.50 5.13 -2.44
C ARG A 75 6.12 6.53 -2.33
N LYS A 76 6.76 7.03 -3.38
CA LYS A 76 7.33 8.38 -3.39
C LYS A 76 6.23 9.44 -3.41
N GLU A 77 5.20 9.25 -4.22
CA GLU A 77 4.08 10.19 -4.32
C GLU A 77 3.26 10.25 -3.01
N ILE A 78 2.99 9.10 -2.37
CA ILE A 78 2.36 9.04 -1.05
C ILE A 78 3.13 9.89 -0.03
N LYS A 79 4.46 9.78 0.02
CA LYS A 79 5.28 10.59 0.95
C LYS A 79 5.12 12.10 0.70
N LYS A 80 5.01 12.52 -0.55
CA LYS A 80 4.75 13.94 -0.89
C LYS A 80 3.37 14.36 -0.41
N ILE A 81 2.35 13.55 -0.70
CA ILE A 81 0.97 13.82 -0.30
C ILE A 81 0.86 13.93 1.23
N GLN A 82 1.43 12.97 1.97
CA GLN A 82 1.45 13.00 3.44
C GLN A 82 2.11 14.27 3.99
N LYS A 83 3.14 14.78 3.32
CA LYS A 83 3.78 16.04 3.71
C LYS A 83 2.86 17.24 3.48
N ILE A 84 2.08 17.24 2.41
CA ILE A 84 1.07 18.28 2.12
C ILE A 84 -0.02 18.24 3.18
N LEU A 85 -0.61 17.07 3.41
CA LEU A 85 -1.72 16.91 4.36
C LEU A 85 -1.32 17.27 5.79
N ARG A 86 -0.12 16.82 6.23
CA ARG A 86 0.42 17.20 7.55
C ARG A 86 0.58 18.72 7.70
N ARG A 87 0.94 19.43 6.64
CA ARG A 87 1.03 20.91 6.64
C ARG A 87 -0.33 21.56 6.67
N ALA A 88 -1.35 20.92 6.10
CA ALA A 88 -2.73 21.36 6.16
C ALA A 88 -3.41 21.08 7.52
N GLY A 89 -2.74 20.36 8.44
CA GLY A 89 -3.30 19.96 9.73
C GLY A 89 -4.20 18.73 9.66
N GLU A 90 -4.31 18.09 8.49
CA GLU A 90 -5.01 16.83 8.31
C GLU A 90 -4.07 15.71 8.74
N THR A 91 -4.44 14.89 9.73
CA THR A 91 -3.60 13.80 10.26
C THR A 91 -4.28 12.43 10.29
N ASP A 92 -5.52 12.34 9.80
CA ASP A 92 -6.30 11.10 9.81
C ASP A 92 -6.15 10.34 8.48
N PHE A 93 -5.09 9.52 8.35
CA PHE A 93 -4.91 8.57 7.24
C PHE A 93 -3.96 7.42 7.58
#